data_AF-A0A8T5FI70-F1
#
_entry.id   AF-A0A8T5FI70-F1
#
_cell.length_a   1.000
_cell.length_b   1.000
_cell.length_c   1.000
_cell.angle_alpha   90.00
_cell.angle_beta   90.00
_cell.angle_gamma   90.00
#
_symmetry.space_group_name_H-M   'P 1'
#
loop_
_entity.id
_entity.type
_entity.pdbx_description
1 polymer ?
#
loop_
_entity_poly.entity_id
_entity_poly.type
_entity_poly.pdbx_seq_one_letter_code
_entity_poly.pdbx_strand_id
1 'polypeptide(L)'
;MSELIIFCNPKQVYSGKLEQEVARDYTKMAIEDYDKLISFDKKYMTFVETPDYETVVGQKNGRNLLLILFANQPMIRIGSINNRFKSSSYLFNPESENEEVLLPDLDIVQIDGVSQVRSAANTIKQFYDKFGWQTYIFDGKITDKQEINPTSDRYNHSIQIMNPELLRNIAKEKVDYNPKDLCF
;
A
#
# COMPACT_ATOMS: atom_id res chain seq x y z
N MET A 1 1.38 11.57 -18.95
CA MET A 1 1.11 10.42 -18.07
C MET A 1 1.14 10.97 -16.65
N SER A 2 0.06 10.82 -15.90
CA SER A 2 -0.06 11.38 -14.55
C SER A 2 0.20 10.27 -13.56
N GLU A 3 1.21 10.44 -12.71
CA GLU A 3 1.50 9.55 -11.57
C GLU A 3 1.22 10.34 -10.30
N LEU A 4 0.57 9.71 -9.32
CA LEU A 4 0.47 10.22 -7.96
C LEU A 4 0.78 9.09 -6.98
N ILE A 5 1.40 9.46 -5.86
CA ILE A 5 1.77 8.51 -4.82
C ILE A 5 1.15 8.99 -3.51
N ILE A 6 0.39 8.13 -2.86
CA ILE A 6 -0.29 8.40 -1.60
C ILE A 6 0.47 7.66 -0.51
N PHE A 7 0.92 8.40 0.51
CA PHE A 7 1.56 7.86 1.71
C PHE A 7 0.54 7.87 2.84
N CYS A 8 0.36 6.74 3.52
CA CYS A 8 -0.64 6.54 4.57
C CYS A 8 0.03 5.93 5.80
N ASN A 9 0.04 6.66 6.92
CA ASN A 9 0.64 6.23 8.19
C ASN A 9 -0.44 6.12 9.28
N PRO A 10 -0.59 4.96 9.96
CA PRO A 10 -1.55 4.78 11.05
C PRO A 10 -1.26 5.62 12.29
N LYS A 11 -0.04 6.15 12.46
CA LYS A 11 0.32 7.02 13.58
C LYS A 11 0.04 6.39 14.94
N GLN A 12 -0.89 6.97 15.71
CA GLN A 12 -1.26 6.53 17.05
C GLN A 12 -2.64 5.88 17.09
N VAL A 13 -3.25 5.61 15.92
CA VAL A 13 -4.61 5.01 15.81
C VAL A 13 -4.72 3.70 16.60
N TYR A 14 -3.61 2.97 16.70
CA TYR A 14 -3.55 1.66 17.35
C TYR A 14 -2.85 1.68 18.72
N SER A 15 -2.46 2.85 19.23
CA SER A 15 -1.64 2.94 20.44
C SER A 15 -2.32 2.29 21.65
N GLY A 16 -1.62 1.37 22.31
CA GLY A 16 -2.10 0.69 23.51
C GLY A 16 -3.08 -0.46 23.24
N LYS A 17 -3.30 -0.84 21.97
CA LYS A 17 -4.07 -2.02 21.60
C LYS A 17 -3.19 -3.25 21.56
N LEU A 18 -3.79 -4.42 21.80
CA LEU A 18 -3.08 -5.68 21.59
C LEU A 18 -2.91 -5.96 20.10
N GLU A 19 -1.83 -6.67 19.77
CA GLU A 19 -1.45 -7.01 18.39
C GLU A 19 -2.60 -7.67 17.60
N GLN A 20 -3.34 -8.58 18.23
CA GLN A 20 -4.52 -9.24 17.63
C GLN A 20 -5.69 -8.28 17.38
N GLU A 21 -5.87 -7.27 18.25
CA GLU A 21 -6.90 -6.25 18.07
C GLU A 21 -6.54 -5.32 16.92
N VAL A 22 -5.26 -4.96 16.81
CA VAL A 22 -4.73 -4.20 15.68
C VAL A 22 -4.91 -4.95 14.38
N ALA A 23 -4.53 -6.23 14.36
CA ALA A 23 -4.74 -7.11 13.21
C ALA A 23 -6.20 -7.14 12.79
N ARG A 24 -7.13 -7.37 13.74
CA ARG A 24 -8.57 -7.41 13.45
C ARG A 24 -9.08 -6.07 12.91
N ASP A 25 -8.69 -4.96 13.54
CA ASP A 25 -9.11 -3.62 13.12
C ASP A 25 -8.54 -3.27 11.74
N TYR A 26 -7.28 -3.65 11.49
CA TYR A 26 -6.64 -3.47 10.19
C TYR A 26 -7.24 -4.37 9.12
N THR A 27 -7.48 -5.65 9.38
CA THR A 27 -8.17 -6.54 8.45
C THR A 27 -9.57 -6.02 8.15
N LYS A 28 -10.30 -5.54 9.15
CA LYS A 28 -11.62 -4.92 8.92
C LYS A 28 -11.49 -3.67 8.04
N MET A 29 -10.53 -2.80 8.31
CA MET A 29 -10.24 -1.64 7.48
C MET A 29 -9.84 -2.07 6.06
N ALA A 30 -8.94 -3.05 5.90
CA ALA A 30 -8.48 -3.59 4.64
C ALA A 30 -9.63 -4.21 3.84
N ILE A 31 -10.54 -4.97 4.48
CA ILE A 31 -11.77 -5.48 3.85
C ILE A 31 -12.65 -4.32 3.39
N GLU A 32 -12.80 -3.26 4.21
CA GLU A 32 -13.51 -2.05 3.78
C GLU A 32 -12.78 -1.28 2.66
N ASP A 33 -11.45 -1.32 2.60
CA ASP A 33 -10.59 -0.76 1.56
C ASP A 33 -10.76 -1.54 0.26
N TYR A 34 -10.74 -2.88 0.31
CA TYR A 34 -10.97 -3.76 -0.81
C TYR A 34 -12.38 -3.61 -1.36
N ASP A 35 -13.42 -3.64 -0.52
CA ASP A 35 -14.80 -3.48 -0.96
C ASP A 35 -15.10 -2.04 -1.45
N LYS A 36 -14.53 -0.99 -0.86
CA LYS A 36 -14.82 0.40 -1.28
C LYS A 36 -13.92 0.91 -2.41
N LEU A 37 -12.70 0.38 -2.57
CA LEU A 37 -11.83 0.70 -3.72
C LEU A 37 -12.13 -0.18 -4.95
N ILE A 38 -12.62 -1.41 -4.77
CA ILE A 38 -12.80 -2.44 -5.83
C ILE A 38 -14.27 -2.81 -6.09
N SER A 39 -15.27 -2.28 -5.36
CA SER A 39 -16.68 -2.48 -5.76
C SER A 39 -17.03 -1.59 -6.94
N PHE A 40 -16.57 -2.08 -8.09
CA PHE A 40 -16.92 -1.62 -9.40
C PHE A 40 -17.27 -2.83 -10.30
N ASP A 41 -18.47 -3.41 -10.08
CA ASP A 41 -19.13 -4.55 -10.77
C ASP A 41 -18.93 -4.52 -12.32
N LYS A 42 -18.68 -5.60 -13.07
CA LYS A 42 -19.00 -7.03 -12.90
C LYS A 42 -18.07 -7.87 -13.81
N LYS A 43 -17.65 -9.04 -13.32
CA LYS A 43 -16.71 -10.03 -13.94
C LYS A 43 -15.23 -9.70 -13.73
N TYR A 44 -14.78 -9.78 -12.48
CA TYR A 44 -13.35 -9.76 -12.21
C TYR A 44 -12.72 -11.13 -12.54
N MET A 45 -11.74 -11.08 -13.44
CA MET A 45 -10.55 -11.92 -13.42
C MET A 45 -10.05 -12.07 -11.98
N THR A 46 -9.56 -13.25 -11.64
CA THR A 46 -9.14 -13.64 -10.29
C THR A 46 -8.27 -12.55 -9.69
N PHE A 47 -8.78 -11.93 -8.63
CA PHE A 47 -7.98 -11.13 -7.72
C PHE A 47 -6.75 -11.94 -7.30
N VAL A 48 -5.62 -11.27 -7.18
CA VAL A 48 -4.36 -11.94 -6.84
C VAL A 48 -4.26 -11.86 -5.34
N GLU A 49 -4.68 -12.94 -4.69
CA GLU A 49 -4.62 -13.07 -3.23
C GLU A 49 -3.16 -13.14 -2.75
N THR A 50 -2.24 -13.52 -3.64
CA THR A 50 -0.82 -13.60 -3.36
C THR A 50 -0.09 -12.30 -3.73
N PRO A 51 0.85 -11.84 -2.90
CA PRO A 51 1.69 -10.69 -3.25
C PRO A 51 2.56 -10.99 -4.48
N ASP A 52 2.83 -9.95 -5.27
CA ASP A 52 3.71 -10.06 -6.42
C ASP A 52 5.19 -10.15 -6.04
N TYR A 53 5.53 -9.62 -4.87
CA TYR A 53 6.88 -9.65 -4.31
C TYR A 53 6.83 -9.41 -2.80
N GLU A 54 7.70 -10.11 -2.06
CA GLU A 54 7.88 -9.94 -0.62
C GLU A 54 9.37 -9.93 -0.27
N THR A 55 9.78 -9.01 0.61
CA THR A 55 11.17 -8.98 1.10
C THR A 55 11.29 -8.27 2.45
N VAL A 56 12.38 -8.56 3.17
CA VAL A 56 12.75 -7.83 4.40
C VAL A 56 13.46 -6.53 4.01
N VAL A 57 12.90 -5.39 4.43
CA VAL A 57 13.42 -4.04 4.11
C VAL A 57 14.02 -3.32 5.33
N GLY A 58 14.13 -4.00 6.46
CA GLY A 58 14.83 -3.52 7.65
C GLY A 58 14.31 -4.15 8.93
N GLN A 59 14.47 -3.43 10.04
CA GLN A 59 13.96 -3.82 11.34
C GLN A 59 13.21 -2.69 12.00
N LYS A 60 12.18 -3.05 12.77
CA LYS A 60 11.35 -2.13 13.56
C LYS A 60 11.10 -2.73 14.93
N ASN A 61 11.58 -2.04 15.97
CA ASN A 61 11.55 -2.51 17.36
C ASN A 61 12.03 -3.97 17.54
N GLY A 62 13.13 -4.34 16.88
CA GLY A 62 13.71 -5.69 16.96
C GLY A 62 13.04 -6.76 16.10
N ARG A 63 11.98 -6.42 15.36
CA ARG A 63 11.28 -7.32 14.43
C ARG A 63 11.63 -7.00 12.99
N ASN A 64 11.56 -7.98 12.08
CA ASN A 64 11.75 -7.70 10.66
C ASN A 64 10.65 -6.75 10.17
N LEU A 65 11.01 -5.80 9.30
CA LEU A 65 10.04 -4.99 8.57
C LEU A 65 9.92 -5.59 7.17
N LEU A 66 8.77 -6.18 6.89
CA LEU A 66 8.43 -6.79 5.61
C LEU A 66 7.86 -5.73 4.67
N LEU A 67 8.25 -5.82 3.40
CA LEU A 67 7.58 -5.16 2.30
C LEU A 67 6.77 -6.21 1.55
N ILE A 68 5.47 -6.00 1.46
CA ILE A 68 4.54 -6.77 0.65
C ILE A 68 4.10 -5.89 -0.52
N LEU A 69 4.36 -6.33 -1.75
CA LEU A 69 4.08 -5.55 -2.96
C LEU A 69 3.01 -6.22 -3.81
N PHE A 70 1.98 -5.43 -4.15
CA PHE A 70 1.04 -5.73 -5.22
C PHE A 70 1.30 -4.76 -6.36
N ALA A 71 1.94 -5.20 -7.43
CA ALA A 71 2.44 -4.34 -8.51
C ALA A 71 1.46 -4.25 -9.68
N ASN A 72 1.33 -3.05 -10.25
CA ASN A 72 0.64 -2.74 -11.52
C ASN A 72 -0.74 -3.39 -11.66
N GLN A 73 -1.49 -3.47 -10.56
CA GLN A 73 -2.84 -3.99 -10.56
C GLN A 73 -3.75 -3.07 -11.38
N PRO A 74 -4.55 -3.61 -12.32
CA PRO A 74 -5.52 -2.81 -13.04
C PRO A 74 -6.61 -2.33 -12.07
N MET A 75 -6.88 -1.02 -12.04
CA MET A 75 -8.06 -0.50 -11.34
C MET A 75 -9.19 -0.32 -12.34
N ILE A 76 -10.29 -1.05 -12.18
CA ILE A 76 -11.47 -0.92 -13.03
C ILE A 76 -12.47 -0.03 -12.28
N ARG A 77 -12.87 1.09 -12.89
CA ARG A 77 -13.98 1.93 -12.39
C ARG A 77 -15.30 1.47 -13.01
N ILE A 78 -16.43 1.43 -12.26
CA ILE A 78 -17.76 1.18 -12.85
C ILE A 78 -17.98 2.23 -13.92
N GLY A 79 -18.28 1.78 -15.14
CA GLY A 79 -18.68 2.64 -16.24
C GLY A 79 -17.55 3.37 -16.97
N SER A 80 -16.27 3.10 -16.69
CA SER A 80 -15.16 3.62 -17.49
C SER A 80 -14.16 2.52 -17.85
N ILE A 81 -14.33 2.02 -19.08
CA ILE A 81 -13.47 1.05 -19.75
C ILE A 81 -12.20 1.76 -20.23
N ASN A 82 -11.41 2.32 -19.31
CA ASN A 82 -10.09 2.83 -19.67
C ASN A 82 -9.03 1.91 -19.05
N ASN A 83 -8.62 0.92 -19.83
CA ASN A 83 -7.69 -0.17 -19.53
C ASN A 83 -6.24 0.25 -19.20
N ARG A 84 -5.97 1.56 -19.06
CA ARG A 84 -4.63 2.11 -18.81
C ARG A 84 -4.40 2.59 -17.39
N PHE A 85 -5.40 2.51 -16.51
CA PHE A 85 -5.25 2.88 -15.11
C PHE A 85 -4.65 1.72 -14.32
N LYS A 86 -3.56 1.96 -13.60
CA LYS A 86 -2.85 0.96 -12.81
C LYS A 86 -2.57 1.50 -11.41
N SER A 87 -2.53 0.59 -10.45
CA SER A 87 -2.12 0.85 -9.08
C SER A 87 -1.02 -0.10 -8.65
N SER A 88 -0.13 0.36 -7.79
CA SER A 88 0.76 -0.51 -7.04
C SER A 88 0.64 -0.19 -5.55
N SER A 89 0.47 -1.22 -4.72
CA SER A 89 0.39 -1.08 -3.27
C SER A 89 1.67 -1.63 -2.63
N TYR A 90 2.38 -0.77 -1.90
CA TYR A 90 3.56 -1.10 -1.12
C TYR A 90 3.13 -1.09 0.34
N LEU A 91 2.96 -2.26 0.93
CA LEU A 91 2.56 -2.42 2.32
C LEU A 91 3.81 -2.73 3.14
N PHE A 92 4.09 -1.90 4.12
CA PHE A 92 5.14 -2.15 5.09
C PHE A 92 4.48 -2.70 6.35
N ASN A 93 4.93 -3.87 6.78
CA ASN A 93 4.36 -4.58 7.91
C ASN A 93 5.49 -5.06 8.82
N PRO A 94 5.45 -4.78 10.13
CA PRO A 94 6.35 -5.44 11.04
C PRO A 94 5.95 -6.93 11.10
N GLU A 95 6.95 -7.79 11.20
CA GLU A 95 6.76 -9.21 11.43
C GLU A 95 5.95 -9.42 12.71
N SER A 96 4.96 -10.30 12.61
CA SER A 96 4.08 -10.71 13.71
C SER A 96 4.55 -12.06 14.23
N GLU A 97 4.33 -12.33 15.52
CA GLU A 97 4.57 -13.66 16.09
C GLU A 97 3.67 -14.74 15.45
N ASN A 98 2.51 -14.33 14.94
CA ASN A 98 1.65 -15.17 14.11
C ASN A 98 1.82 -14.75 12.63
N GLU A 99 2.38 -15.64 11.81
CA GLU A 99 2.63 -15.43 10.38
C GLU A 99 1.37 -15.13 9.56
N GLU A 100 0.18 -15.51 10.06
CA GLU A 100 -1.10 -15.22 9.39
C GLU A 100 -1.61 -13.79 9.63
N VAL A 101 -0.94 -13.03 10.50
CA VAL A 101 -1.38 -11.71 10.93
C VAL A 101 -0.55 -10.60 10.27
N LEU A 102 -1.24 -9.74 9.51
CA LEU A 102 -0.68 -8.51 8.99
C LEU A 102 -0.95 -7.35 9.95
N LEU A 103 0.11 -6.61 10.27
CA LEU A 103 0.05 -5.44 11.13
C LEU A 103 0.38 -4.19 10.31
N PRO A 104 -0.46 -3.15 10.30
CA PRO A 104 -0.21 -1.96 9.51
C PRO A 104 0.98 -1.18 10.07
N ASP A 105 1.90 -0.79 9.20
CA ASP A 105 2.98 0.15 9.55
C ASP A 105 3.02 1.39 8.67
N LEU A 106 2.99 1.17 7.36
CA LEU A 106 2.99 2.23 6.35
C LEU A 106 2.43 1.64 5.06
N ASP A 107 1.39 2.28 4.54
CA ASP A 107 0.82 1.91 3.25
C ASP A 107 1.15 3.00 2.24
N ILE A 108 1.66 2.60 1.08
CA ILE A 108 1.94 3.51 -0.02
C ILE A 108 1.25 3.01 -1.27
N VAL A 109 0.36 3.84 -1.81
CA VAL A 109 -0.40 3.54 -3.01
C VAL A 109 0.12 4.43 -4.14
N GLN A 110 0.71 3.81 -5.15
CA GLN A 110 1.06 4.46 -6.41
C GLN A 110 -0.09 4.28 -7.39
N ILE A 111 -0.53 5.34 -8.03
CA ILE A 111 -1.50 5.28 -9.12
C ILE A 111 -0.94 5.97 -10.36
N ASP A 112 -1.07 5.30 -11.51
CA ASP A 112 -0.63 5.77 -12.81
C ASP A 112 -1.77 5.65 -13.84
N GLY A 113 -1.91 6.66 -14.69
CA GLY A 113 -2.92 6.67 -15.74
C GLY A 113 -3.03 7.97 -16.54
N VAL A 114 -4.03 8.00 -17.43
CA VAL A 114 -4.24 9.10 -18.39
C VAL A 114 -5.31 10.11 -17.94
N SER A 115 -6.23 9.71 -17.07
CA SER A 115 -7.34 10.58 -16.60
C SER A 115 -7.74 10.24 -15.18
N GLN A 116 -8.18 11.23 -14.40
CA GLN A 116 -8.78 11.09 -13.06
C GLN A 116 -7.85 10.58 -11.93
N VAL A 117 -6.55 10.46 -12.17
CA VAL A 117 -5.55 10.03 -11.17
C VAL A 117 -5.66 10.84 -9.87
N ARG A 118 -5.82 12.17 -9.95
CA ARG A 118 -6.04 13.02 -8.76
C ARG A 118 -7.34 12.73 -8.03
N SER A 119 -8.42 12.42 -8.75
CA SER A 119 -9.69 12.06 -8.12
C SER A 119 -9.55 10.75 -7.35
N ALA A 120 -8.87 9.76 -7.93
CA ALA A 120 -8.58 8.49 -7.27
C ALA A 120 -7.69 8.68 -6.04
N ALA A 121 -6.61 9.47 -6.15
CA ALA A 121 -5.74 9.82 -5.02
C ALA A 121 -6.54 10.42 -3.87
N ASN A 122 -7.42 11.38 -4.16
CA ASN A 122 -8.25 12.03 -3.17
C ASN A 122 -9.24 11.06 -2.50
N THR A 123 -9.83 10.12 -3.25
CA THR A 123 -10.71 9.09 -2.69
C THR A 123 -9.95 8.18 -1.73
N ILE A 124 -8.77 7.69 -2.12
CA ILE A 124 -7.90 6.85 -1.26
C ILE A 124 -7.50 7.64 -0.02
N LYS A 125 -7.04 8.88 -0.18
CA LYS A 125 -6.69 9.77 0.93
C LYS A 125 -7.86 9.91 1.92
N GLN A 126 -9.05 10.24 1.42
CA GLN A 126 -10.26 10.38 2.23
C GLN A 126 -10.68 9.10 2.92
N PHE A 127 -10.39 7.93 2.35
CA PHE A 127 -10.64 6.65 3.00
C PHE A 127 -9.77 6.53 4.25
N TYR A 128 -8.44 6.61 4.11
CA TYR A 128 -7.51 6.46 5.23
C TYR A 128 -7.71 7.55 6.30
N ASP A 129 -7.99 8.79 5.90
CA ASP A 129 -8.31 9.89 6.82
C ASP A 129 -9.51 9.57 7.72
N LYS A 130 -10.52 8.84 7.23
CA LYS A 130 -11.71 8.47 8.03
C LYS A 130 -11.38 7.47 9.15
N PHE A 131 -10.31 6.70 9.00
CA PHE A 131 -9.79 5.80 10.02
C PHE A 131 -8.76 6.49 10.94
N GLY A 132 -8.56 7.79 10.78
CA GLY A 132 -7.62 8.57 11.59
C GLY A 132 -6.16 8.45 11.16
N TRP A 133 -5.89 7.81 10.02
CA TRP A 133 -4.53 7.72 9.49
C TRP A 133 -4.10 9.08 8.94
N GLN A 134 -2.80 9.37 9.08
CA GLN A 134 -2.20 10.56 8.47
C GLN A 134 -1.81 10.24 7.03
N THR A 135 -2.25 11.10 6.10
CA THR A 135 -2.04 10.88 4.67
C THR A 135 -1.41 12.07 3.96
N TYR A 136 -0.64 11.78 2.92
CA TYR A 136 -0.02 12.79 2.05
C TYR A 136 -0.02 12.34 0.59
N ILE A 137 -0.45 13.21 -0.31
CA ILE A 137 -0.36 12.98 -1.76
C ILE A 137 0.91 13.64 -2.28
N PHE A 138 1.86 12.83 -2.74
CA PHE A 138 3.05 13.28 -3.43
C PHE A 138 2.75 13.49 -4.91
N ASP A 139 2.84 14.75 -5.32
CA ASP A 139 2.65 15.22 -6.70
C ASP A 139 4.01 15.38 -7.39
N GLY A 140 4.70 14.26 -7.54
CA GLY A 140 6.03 14.20 -8.12
C GLY A 140 6.33 12.80 -8.65
N LYS A 141 7.38 12.70 -9.46
CA LYS A 141 7.82 11.43 -10.05
C LYS A 141 9.01 10.87 -9.27
N ILE A 142 8.93 9.63 -8.82
CA ILE A 142 10.06 8.91 -8.24
C ILE A 142 10.82 8.19 -9.35
N THR A 143 12.03 8.66 -9.64
CA THR A 143 12.89 8.09 -10.69
C THR A 143 13.82 7.02 -10.18
N ASP A 144 14.12 6.99 -8.87
CA ASP A 144 14.91 5.94 -8.25
C ASP A 144 14.09 4.66 -8.15
N LYS A 145 14.41 3.71 -9.02
CA LYS A 145 13.73 2.42 -9.16
C LYS A 145 14.75 1.31 -9.14
N GLN A 146 14.37 0.20 -8.53
CA GLN A 146 15.17 -1.02 -8.50
C GLN A 146 14.46 -2.14 -9.27
N GLU A 147 15.25 -3.01 -9.89
CA GLU A 147 14.77 -4.21 -10.55
C GLU A 147 14.56 -5.33 -9.52
N ILE A 148 13.41 -5.99 -9.58
CA ILE A 148 13.10 -7.16 -8.76
C ILE A 148 12.64 -8.32 -9.64
N ASN A 149 12.84 -9.54 -9.15
CA ASN A 149 12.22 -10.74 -9.69
C ASN A 149 10.94 -11.03 -8.89
N PRO A 150 9.74 -10.86 -9.48
CA PRO A 150 8.48 -11.18 -8.81
C PRO A 150 8.41 -12.64 -8.39
N THR A 151 7.72 -12.91 -7.29
CA THR A 151 7.39 -14.27 -6.81
C THR A 151 6.10 -14.79 -7.44
N SER A 152 5.27 -13.91 -7.97
CA SER A 152 3.98 -14.22 -8.59
C SER A 152 4.10 -14.58 -10.08
N ASP A 153 3.35 -15.60 -10.49
CA ASP A 153 3.26 -16.07 -11.89
C ASP A 153 2.67 -15.05 -12.87
N ARG A 154 2.18 -13.91 -12.36
CA ARG A 154 1.71 -12.78 -13.20
C ARG A 154 2.80 -12.16 -14.06
N TYR A 155 4.05 -12.36 -13.66
CA TYR A 155 5.20 -11.79 -14.32
C TYR A 155 6.14 -12.91 -14.73
N ASN A 156 6.48 -12.95 -16.01
CA ASN A 156 7.50 -13.85 -16.55
C ASN A 156 8.84 -13.12 -16.80
N HIS A 157 8.98 -11.92 -16.26
CA HIS A 157 10.15 -11.07 -16.37
C HIS A 157 10.29 -10.20 -15.12
N SER A 158 11.50 -9.68 -14.87
CA SER A 158 11.74 -8.71 -13.81
C SER A 158 10.88 -7.46 -13.97
N ILE A 159 10.55 -6.80 -12.86
CA ILE A 159 9.82 -5.51 -12.89
C ILE A 159 10.58 -4.44 -12.12
N GLN A 160 10.30 -3.18 -12.45
CA GLN A 160 10.87 -2.01 -11.80
C GLN A 160 9.92 -1.51 -10.71
N ILE A 161 10.43 -1.38 -9.49
CA ILE A 161 9.68 -0.88 -8.33
C ILE A 161 10.38 0.33 -7.73
N MET A 162 9.65 1.18 -7.03
CA MET A 162 10.25 2.30 -6.30
C MET A 162 11.14 1.79 -5.17
N ASN A 163 12.29 2.44 -4.95
CA ASN A 163 13.19 2.08 -3.87
C ASN A 163 12.49 2.18 -2.49
N PRO A 164 12.34 1.08 -1.74
CA PRO A 164 11.65 1.07 -0.44
C PRO A 164 12.29 1.99 0.60
N GLU A 165 13.61 2.19 0.54
CA GLU A 165 14.30 3.11 1.45
C GLU A 165 13.91 4.57 1.16
N LEU A 166 13.87 4.95 -0.12
CA LEU A 166 13.40 6.27 -0.53
C LEU A 166 11.94 6.50 -0.12
N LEU A 167 11.08 5.51 -0.31
CA LEU A 167 9.68 5.57 0.11
C LEU A 167 9.54 5.84 1.60
N ARG A 168 10.29 5.11 2.45
CA ARG A 168 10.29 5.36 3.90
C ARG A 168 10.83 6.74 4.27
N ASN A 169 11.85 7.24 3.57
CA ASN A 169 12.40 8.56 3.81
C ASN A 169 11.38 9.67 3.51
N ILE A 170 10.64 9.56 2.41
CA ILE A 170 9.55 10.49 2.09
C ILE A 170 8.44 10.38 3.14
N ALA A 171 8.06 9.16 3.53
CA ALA A 171 7.05 8.94 4.56
C ALA A 171 7.45 9.59 5.90
N LYS A 172 8.71 9.47 6.29
CA LYS A 172 9.26 10.09 7.50
C LYS A 172 9.12 11.61 7.46
N GLU A 173 9.37 12.23 6.32
CA GLU A 173 9.27 13.69 6.18
C GLU A 173 7.81 14.17 6.10
N LYS A 174 6.94 13.44 5.41
CA LYS A 174 5.62 13.94 4.99
C LYS A 174 4.45 13.46 5.82
N VAL A 175 4.52 12.23 6.34
CA VAL A 175 3.51 11.64 7.22
C VAL A 175 4.10 11.24 8.57
N ASP A 176 5.27 11.79 8.90
CA ASP A 176 5.95 11.61 10.18
C ASP A 176 6.05 10.12 10.58
N TYR A 177 6.40 9.29 9.60
CA TYR A 177 6.65 7.87 9.80
C TYR A 177 7.95 7.64 10.58
N ASN A 178 7.85 6.89 11.70
CA ASN A 178 9.01 6.55 12.51
C ASN A 178 9.36 5.05 12.36
N PRO A 179 10.51 4.68 11.78
CA PRO A 179 10.92 3.28 11.67
C PRO A 179 11.34 2.65 13.00
N LYS A 180 11.43 3.43 14.09
CA LYS A 180 11.88 2.94 15.41
C LYS A 180 10.74 2.54 16.35
N ASP A 181 9.51 3.02 16.12
CA ASP A 181 8.41 2.88 17.08
C ASP A 181 7.25 2.12 16.44
N LEU A 182 6.76 1.06 17.11
CA LEU A 182 5.49 0.44 16.74
C LEU A 182 4.33 1.37 17.10
N CYS A 183 3.27 1.33 16.29
CA CYS A 183 2.09 2.17 16.47
C CYS A 183 1.07 1.61 17.47
N PHE A 184 1.38 0.47 18.12
CA PHE A 184 0.51 -0.25 19.05
C PHE A 184 1.23 -0.64 20.34
#